data_AF-A0A7X3R0M7-F1
#
_entry.id   AF-A0A7X3R0M7-F1
#
_cell.length_a   1.000
_cell.length_b   1.000
_cell.length_c   1.000
_cell.angle_alpha   90.00
_cell.angle_beta   90.00
_cell.angle_gamma   90.00
#
_symmetry.space_group_name_H-M   'P 1'
#
loop_
_entity.id
_entity.type
_entity.pdbx_description
1 polymer ?
#
loop_
_entity_poly.entity_id
_entity_poly.type
_entity_poly.pdbx_seq_one_letter_code
_entity_poly.pdbx_strand_id
1 'polypeptide(L)'
;MTADLATLPHYLRPGLRIVFIGYNPAIYSAEAGHYYARRANVFWKHLSESGLLARPAGPEDDASLMDEAGIGFVDLCPRPTVRADELTPDEIGEGARRLHAQLQANQPAYA
;
A
#
# COMPACT_ATOMS: atom_id res chain seq x y z
N MET A 1 21.13 3.83 -16.90
CA MET A 1 20.15 2.73 -17.02
C MET A 1 19.59 2.51 -15.63
N THR A 2 18.53 3.23 -15.26
CA THR A 2 17.78 2.94 -14.02
C THR A 2 17.15 1.58 -14.24
N ALA A 3 17.53 0.58 -13.46
CA ALA A 3 16.79 -0.68 -13.45
C ALA A 3 15.31 -0.34 -13.18
N ASP A 4 14.39 -0.93 -13.96
CA ASP A 4 12.97 -0.80 -13.71
C ASP A 4 12.70 -1.39 -12.32
N LEU A 5 12.56 -0.51 -11.32
CA LEU A 5 12.28 -0.92 -9.96
C LEU A 5 10.90 -1.58 -9.93
N ALA A 6 10.83 -2.75 -9.31
CA ALA A 6 9.58 -3.46 -9.15
C ALA A 6 8.57 -2.58 -8.38
N THR A 7 7.35 -2.50 -8.89
CA THR A 7 6.23 -1.88 -8.17
C THR A 7 5.71 -2.85 -7.10
N LEU A 8 5.00 -2.35 -6.09
CA LEU A 8 4.36 -3.23 -5.12
C LEU A 8 3.08 -3.89 -5.68
N PRO A 9 2.74 -5.13 -5.26
CA PRO A 9 1.49 -5.77 -5.63
C PRO A 9 0.27 -5.03 -5.09
N HIS A 10 -0.85 -5.04 -5.80
CA HIS A 10 -2.10 -4.48 -5.27
C HIS A 10 -2.85 -5.51 -4.42
N TYR A 11 -3.02 -5.20 -3.13
CA TYR A 11 -3.83 -5.99 -2.21
C TYR A 11 -5.22 -5.38 -2.08
N LEU A 12 -5.99 -5.41 -3.17
CA LEU A 12 -7.34 -4.86 -3.28
C LEU A 12 -8.26 -5.85 -3.98
N ARG A 13 -9.33 -6.25 -3.28
CA ARG A 13 -10.38 -7.14 -3.79
C ARG A 13 -11.72 -6.84 -3.09
N PRO A 14 -12.85 -7.35 -3.60
CA PRO A 14 -14.14 -7.17 -2.92
C PRO A 14 -14.17 -7.79 -1.53
N GLY A 15 -14.93 -7.17 -0.61
CA GLY A 15 -15.15 -7.68 0.74
C GLY A 15 -14.09 -7.32 1.78
N LEU A 16 -13.08 -6.52 1.42
CA LEU A 16 -12.13 -5.98 2.40
C LEU A 16 -12.80 -4.96 3.33
N ARG A 17 -12.41 -4.98 4.60
CA ARG A 17 -12.89 -4.07 5.63
C ARG A 17 -12.15 -2.72 5.58
N ILE A 18 -10.83 -2.75 5.44
CA ILE A 18 -9.99 -1.55 5.39
C ILE A 18 -8.99 -1.70 4.25
N VAL A 19 -8.75 -0.64 3.48
CA VAL A 19 -7.65 -0.58 2.52
C VAL A 19 -6.77 0.61 2.88
N PHE A 20 -5.50 0.38 3.16
CA PHE A 20 -4.55 1.47 3.36
C PHE A 20 -4.01 1.95 2.01
N ILE A 21 -4.16 3.25 1.75
CA ILE A 21 -3.69 3.89 0.53
C ILE A 21 -2.35 4.59 0.84
N GLY A 22 -1.27 4.01 0.34
CA GLY A 22 0.03 4.68 0.27
C GLY A 22 0.07 5.73 -0.85
N TYR A 23 0.99 6.69 -0.73
CA TYR A 23 1.17 7.68 -1.79
C TYR A 23 1.91 7.07 -2.98
N ASN A 24 3.12 6.56 -2.73
CA ASN A 24 3.88 5.74 -3.64
C ASN A 24 4.97 4.96 -2.88
N PRO A 25 5.50 3.87 -3.45
CA PRO A 25 6.54 3.10 -2.79
C PRO A 25 7.82 3.92 -2.59
N ALA A 26 8.40 3.86 -1.39
CA ALA A 26 9.82 4.16 -1.26
C ALA A 26 10.63 3.06 -1.96
N ILE A 27 11.80 3.41 -2.53
CA ILE A 27 12.71 2.45 -3.20
C ILE A 27 12.92 1.19 -2.35
N TYR A 28 13.17 1.36 -1.04
CA TYR A 28 13.38 0.24 -0.12
C TYR A 28 12.18 -0.72 -0.04
N SER A 29 10.96 -0.18 0.03
CA SER A 29 9.75 -1.01 0.11
C SER A 29 9.50 -1.74 -1.20
N ALA A 30 9.72 -1.07 -2.33
CA ALA A 30 9.68 -1.68 -3.66
C ALA A 30 10.68 -2.83 -3.81
N GLU A 31 11.93 -2.64 -3.38
CA GLU A 31 12.97 -3.68 -3.40
C GLU A 31 12.66 -4.85 -2.45
N ALA A 32 12.10 -4.55 -1.27
CA ALA A 32 11.68 -5.58 -0.31
C ALA A 32 10.42 -6.34 -0.77
N GLY A 33 9.64 -5.78 -1.70
CA GLY A 33 8.36 -6.34 -2.11
C GLY A 33 7.24 -6.20 -1.09
N HIS A 34 7.41 -5.35 -0.06
CA HIS A 34 6.48 -5.21 1.04
C HIS A 34 6.14 -3.76 1.39
N TYR A 35 4.88 -3.53 1.72
CA TYR A 35 4.38 -2.22 2.12
C TYR A 35 5.04 -1.73 3.41
N TYR A 36 5.45 -0.46 3.42
CA TYR A 36 6.03 0.21 4.60
C TYR A 36 7.22 -0.54 5.25
N ALA A 37 7.96 -1.34 4.48
CA ALA A 37 9.01 -2.24 4.97
C ALA A 37 10.18 -1.59 5.74
N ARG A 38 10.43 -0.30 5.53
CA ARG A 38 11.59 0.36 6.14
C ARG A 38 11.41 0.44 7.66
N ARG A 39 12.38 -0.04 8.45
CA ARG A 39 12.33 -0.06 9.93
C ARG A 39 11.98 1.28 10.60
N ALA A 40 12.33 2.40 9.97
CA ALA A 40 12.00 3.74 10.48
C ALA A 40 10.52 4.11 10.28
N ASN A 41 9.79 3.40 9.43
CA ASN A 41 8.36 3.57 9.25
C ASN A 41 7.61 2.93 10.43
N VAL A 42 6.75 3.71 11.08
CA VAL A 42 6.02 3.31 12.29
C VAL A 42 4.68 2.63 11.99
N PHE A 43 4.31 2.48 10.72
CA PHE A 43 3.02 1.93 10.29
C PHE A 43 2.70 0.58 10.96
N TRP A 44 3.59 -0.41 10.81
CA TRP A 44 3.38 -1.76 11.34
C TRP A 44 3.30 -1.81 12.86
N LYS A 45 4.07 -0.95 13.54
CA LYS A 45 3.99 -0.78 14.98
C LYS A 45 2.60 -0.28 15.38
N HIS A 46 2.15 0.82 14.79
CA HIS A 46 0.84 1.40 15.12
C HIS A 46 -0.33 0.48 14.72
N LEU A 47 -0.24 -0.21 13.58
CA LEU A 47 -1.25 -1.18 13.18
C LEU A 47 -1.35 -2.33 14.20
N SER A 48 -0.21 -2.85 14.65
CA SER A 48 -0.16 -3.89 15.69
C SER A 48 -0.72 -3.42 17.03
N GLU A 49 -0.52 -2.16 17.39
CA GLU A 49 -1.00 -1.55 18.65
C GLU A 49 -2.46 -1.05 18.56
N SER A 50 -3.05 -0.98 17.36
CA SER A 50 -4.36 -0.37 17.12
C SER A 50 -5.56 -1.19 17.62
N GLY A 51 -5.36 -2.48 17.92
CA GLY A 51 -6.44 -3.43 18.20
C GLY A 51 -7.21 -3.90 16.95
N LEU A 52 -6.77 -3.52 15.73
CA LEU A 52 -7.35 -3.99 14.48
C LEU A 52 -6.95 -5.42 14.11
N LEU A 53 -5.89 -5.93 14.73
CA LEU A 53 -5.30 -7.24 14.47
C LEU A 53 -5.34 -8.12 15.72
N ALA A 54 -5.48 -9.44 15.52
CA ALA A 54 -5.44 -10.42 16.62
C ALA A 54 -4.02 -10.72 17.13
N ARG A 55 -3.01 -10.35 16.35
CA ARG A 55 -1.58 -10.52 16.65
C ARG A 55 -0.79 -9.34 16.07
N PRO A 56 0.44 -9.07 16.54
CA PRO A 56 1.35 -8.19 15.84
C PRO A 56 1.62 -8.68 14.41
N ALA A 57 1.80 -7.72 13.50
CA ALA A 57 2.13 -7.96 12.10
C ALA A 57 3.31 -7.08 11.64
N GLY A 58 4.05 -7.57 10.66
CA GLY A 58 5.14 -6.89 10.00
C GLY A 58 4.93 -6.77 8.48
N PRO A 59 5.89 -6.18 7.77
CA PRO A 59 5.85 -6.03 6.31
C PRO A 59 5.52 -7.33 5.57
N GLU A 60 6.08 -8.45 6.03
CA GLU A 60 5.93 -9.76 5.42
C GLU A 60 4.52 -10.36 5.54
N ASP A 61 3.66 -9.77 6.38
CA ASP A 61 2.26 -10.16 6.57
C ASP A 61 1.30 -9.41 5.63
N ASP A 62 1.75 -8.42 4.87
CA ASP A 62 0.89 -7.50 4.11
C ASP A 62 -0.11 -8.19 3.16
N ALA A 63 0.32 -9.24 2.47
CA ALA A 63 -0.55 -10.04 1.63
C ALA A 63 -1.58 -10.86 2.44
N SER A 64 -1.17 -11.48 3.55
CA SER A 64 -2.02 -12.41 4.30
C SER A 64 -3.12 -11.69 5.09
N LEU A 65 -2.90 -10.42 5.43
CA LEU A 65 -3.90 -9.60 6.11
C LEU A 65 -5.20 -9.40 5.32
N MET A 66 -5.19 -9.59 3.99
CA MET A 66 -6.43 -9.58 3.19
C MET A 66 -7.39 -10.70 3.59
N ASP A 67 -6.85 -11.86 3.98
CA ASP A 67 -7.64 -13.02 4.41
C ASP A 67 -7.80 -13.04 5.94
N GLU A 68 -6.74 -12.69 6.70
CA GLU A 68 -6.75 -12.76 8.17
C GLU A 68 -7.59 -11.67 8.85
N ALA A 69 -7.57 -10.44 8.31
CA ALA A 69 -8.16 -9.27 8.96
C ALA A 69 -9.05 -8.43 8.04
N GLY A 70 -9.17 -8.82 6.77
CA GLY A 70 -9.85 -8.04 5.73
C GLY A 70 -9.14 -6.70 5.47
N ILE A 71 -7.81 -6.66 5.60
CA ILE A 71 -7.01 -5.45 5.41
C ILE A 71 -6.20 -5.56 4.12
N GLY A 72 -6.34 -4.56 3.25
CA GLY A 72 -5.62 -4.44 1.99
C GLY A 72 -4.68 -3.24 1.94
N PHE A 73 -3.87 -3.20 0.88
CA PHE A 73 -2.86 -2.17 0.64
C PHE A 73 -2.77 -1.85 -0.85
N VAL A 74 -2.70 -0.57 -1.16
CA VAL A 74 -2.50 -0.07 -2.52
C VAL A 74 -1.72 1.24 -2.48
N ASP A 75 -1.05 1.60 -3.57
CA ASP A 75 -0.50 2.95 -3.74
C ASP A 75 -1.30 3.76 -4.76
N LEU A 76 -1.40 5.07 -4.51
CA LEU A 76 -1.94 6.04 -5.45
C LEU A 76 -1.12 6.02 -6.75
N CYS A 77 0.19 6.18 -6.63
CA CYS A 77 1.13 6.12 -7.74
C CYS A 77 2.03 4.88 -7.62
N PRO A 78 2.12 4.03 -8.66
CA PRO A 78 2.86 2.78 -8.56
C PRO A 78 4.39 2.97 -8.63
N ARG A 79 4.88 4.09 -9.18
CA ARG A 79 6.31 4.31 -9.39
C ARG A 79 7.05 4.53 -8.06
N PRO A 80 8.09 3.73 -7.76
CA PRO A 80 8.93 3.97 -6.60
C PRO A 80 9.77 5.24 -6.74
N THR A 81 9.92 6.02 -5.66
CA THR A 81 10.78 7.22 -5.64
C THR A 81 11.62 7.30 -4.37
N VAL A 82 12.69 8.10 -4.40
CA VAL A 82 13.45 8.43 -3.18
C VAL A 82 12.67 9.46 -2.36
N ARG A 83 12.02 10.39 -3.04
CA ARG A 83 11.17 11.44 -2.46
C ARG A 83 9.83 11.51 -3.19
N ALA A 84 8.77 11.73 -2.42
CA ALA A 84 7.41 11.82 -2.95
C ALA A 84 7.22 12.98 -3.96
N ASP A 85 8.04 14.05 -3.86
CA ASP A 85 7.99 15.22 -4.76
C ASP A 85 8.60 14.96 -6.15
N GLU A 86 9.15 13.77 -6.40
CA GLU A 86 9.57 13.33 -7.72
C GLU A 86 8.40 12.85 -8.60
N LEU A 87 7.19 12.71 -8.05
CA LEU A 87 5.99 12.40 -8.81
C LEU A 87 5.46 13.65 -9.50
N THR A 88 5.14 13.52 -10.78
CA THR A 88 4.55 14.60 -11.56
C THR A 88 3.05 14.76 -11.25
N PRO A 89 2.47 15.96 -11.46
CA PRO A 89 1.03 16.17 -11.33
C PRO A 89 0.19 15.21 -12.19
N ASP A 90 0.68 14.85 -13.38
CA ASP A 90 -0.02 13.93 -14.28
C ASP A 90 -0.05 12.50 -13.72
N GLU A 91 1.05 12.02 -13.14
CA GLU A 91 1.10 10.72 -12.48
C GLU A 91 0.13 10.66 -11.30
N ILE A 92 0.09 11.72 -10.50
CA ILE A 92 -0.81 11.83 -9.35
C ILE A 92 -2.27 11.85 -9.83
N GLY A 93 -2.58 12.64 -10.85
CA GLY A 93 -3.92 12.74 -11.42
C GLY A 93 -4.42 11.43 -12.04
N GLU A 94 -3.55 10.71 -12.75
CA GLU A 94 -3.87 9.40 -13.32
C GLU A 94 -4.01 8.34 -12.23
N GLY A 95 -3.10 8.33 -11.26
CA GLY A 95 -3.17 7.47 -10.08
C GLY A 95 -4.49 7.62 -9.33
N ALA A 96 -4.94 8.86 -9.12
CA ALA A 96 -6.20 9.17 -8.46
C ALA A 96 -7.42 8.63 -9.24
N ARG A 97 -7.48 8.86 -10.56
CA ARG A 97 -8.59 8.36 -11.40
C ARG A 97 -8.64 6.83 -11.39
N ARG A 98 -7.50 6.18 -11.59
CA ARG A 98 -7.38 4.71 -11.57
C ARG A 98 -7.82 4.16 -10.22
N LEU A 99 -7.25 4.67 -9.13
CA LEU A 99 -7.51 4.15 -7.80
C LEU A 99 -8.97 4.39 -7.39
N HIS A 100 -9.55 5.54 -7.73
CA HIS A 100 -10.96 5.81 -7.47
C HIS A 100 -11.87 4.77 -8.14
N ALA A 101 -11.64 4.46 -9.41
CA ALA A 101 -12.40 3.43 -10.12
C ALA A 101 -12.24 2.03 -9.49
N GLN A 102 -11.01 1.69 -9.06
CA GLN A 102 -10.75 0.42 -8.38
C GLN A 102 -11.46 0.33 -7.02
N LEU A 103 -11.46 1.40 -6.22
CA LEU A 103 -12.17 1.45 -4.94
C LEU A 103 -13.69 1.36 -5.15
N GLN A 104 -14.24 2.02 -6.18
CA GLN A 104 -15.67 1.91 -6.52
C GLN A 104 -16.06 0.48 -6.93
N ALA A 105 -15.20 -0.23 -7.66
CA ALA A 105 -15.45 -1.61 -8.09
C ALA A 105 -15.32 -2.62 -6.94
N ASN A 106 -14.41 -2.39 -5.98
CA ASN A 106 -14.12 -3.32 -4.90
C ASN A 106 -14.86 -3.02 -3.59
N GLN A 107 -15.39 -1.80 -3.43
CA GLN A 107 -16.24 -1.38 -2.31
C GLN A 107 -15.73 -1.82 -0.91
N PRO A 108 -14.49 -1.46 -0.53
CA PRO A 108 -14.05 -1.69 0.85
C PRO A 108 -14.91 -0.87 1.82
N ALA A 109 -15.05 -1.31 3.07
CA ALA A 109 -15.83 -0.56 4.06
C ALA A 109 -15.16 0.78 4.42
N TYR A 110 -13.82 0.82 4.43
CA TYR A 110 -13.02 2.02 4.63
C TYR A 110 -11.80 2.00 3.70
N ALA A 111 -11.46 3.16 3.12
CA ALA A 111 -10.26 3.39 2.31
C ALA A 111 -9.79 4.84 2.46
#